data_AF-A0A960Q7T6-F1
#
_entry.id   AF-A0A960Q7T6-F1
#
_cell.length_a   1.000
_cell.length_b   1.000
_cell.length_c   1.000
_cell.angle_alpha   90.00
_cell.angle_beta   90.00
_cell.angle_gamma   90.00
#
_symmetry.space_group_name_H-M   'P 1'
#
loop_
_entity.id
_entity.type
_entity.pdbx_description
1 polymer ?
#
loop_
_entity_poly.entity_id
_entity_poly.type
_entity_poly.pdbx_seq_one_letter_code
_entity_poly.pdbx_strand_id
1 'polypeptide(L)' 'MAYIKWGPDLEIGHSTIDYQHRTLVNRLNDLYDIKQSGKGGEVLLQVVLDELVQYAQYHFATEEKLM' A
#
# COMPACT_ATOMS: atom_id res chain seq x y z
N MET A 1 -6.64 6.96 12.68
CA MET A 1 -7.46 7.59 11.61
C MET A 1 -6.69 7.35 10.33
N ALA A 2 -7.31 6.83 9.27
CA ALA A 2 -6.57 6.51 8.06
C ALA A 2 -5.91 7.77 7.47
N TYR A 3 -4.63 7.68 7.11
CA TYR A 3 -3.90 8.76 6.43
C TYR A 3 -4.40 8.95 5.00
N ILE A 4 -4.66 7.83 4.32
CA ILE A 4 -5.28 7.77 3.00
C ILE A 4 -6.61 7.03 3.16
N LYS A 5 -7.70 7.66 2.74
CA LYS A 5 -9.02 7.04 2.70
C LYS A 5 -9.26 6.49 1.30
N TRP A 6 -9.56 5.20 1.19
CA TRP A 6 -10.01 4.63 -0.09
C TRP A 6 -11.34 5.23 -0.52
N GLY A 7 -11.48 5.54 -1.81
CA GLY A 7 -12.68 6.11 -2.39
C GLY A 7 -12.82 5.79 -3.88
N PRO A 8 -13.98 6.12 -4.48
CA PRO A 8 -14.25 5.87 -5.90
C PRO A 8 -13.28 6.60 -6.84
N ASP A 9 -12.62 7.65 -6.37
CA ASP A 9 -11.56 8.40 -7.07
C ASP A 9 -10.29 7.58 -7.31
N LEU A 10 -10.11 6.50 -6.56
CA LEU A 10 -8.98 5.56 -6.70
C LEU A 10 -9.37 4.28 -7.44
N GLU A 11 -10.65 4.12 -7.84
CA GLU A 11 -11.11 2.97 -8.61
C GLU A 11 -10.95 3.21 -10.11
N ILE A 12 -10.32 2.28 -10.81
CA ILE A 12 -10.15 2.31 -12.26
C ILE A 12 -11.13 1.38 -12.99
N GLY A 13 -11.94 0.63 -12.24
CA GLY A 13 -12.95 -0.29 -12.77
C GLY A 13 -12.41 -1.67 -13.16
N HIS A 14 -11.15 -1.97 -12.82
CA HIS A 14 -10.55 -3.28 -13.04
C HIS A 14 -10.37 -3.98 -11.69
N SER A 15 -11.24 -4.95 -11.39
CA SER A 15 -11.36 -5.59 -10.07
C SER A 15 -10.05 -6.04 -9.44
N THR A 16 -9.17 -6.71 -10.21
CA THR A 16 -7.84 -7.14 -9.72
C THR A 16 -6.94 -5.96 -9.36
N ILE A 17 -6.94 -4.90 -10.17
CA ILE A 17 -6.08 -3.74 -9.98
C ILE A 17 -6.62 -2.90 -8.82
N ASP A 18 -7.94 -2.67 -8.76
CA ASP A 18 -8.58 -1.97 -7.64
C ASP A 18 -8.35 -2.69 -6.30
N TYR A 19 -8.27 -4.03 -6.31
CA TYR A 19 -7.88 -4.80 -5.13
C TYR A 19 -6.42 -4.58 -4.73
N GLN A 20 -5.50 -4.55 -5.70
CA GLN A 20 -4.09 -4.27 -5.45
C GLN A 20 -3.87 -2.84 -4.96
N HIS A 21 -4.53 -1.84 -5.56
CA HIS A 21 -4.50 -0.45 -5.09
C HIS A 21 -5.05 -0.31 -3.67
N ARG A 22 -6.16 -0.97 -3.33
CA ARG A 22 -6.68 -1.02 -1.95
C ARG A 22 -5.65 -1.58 -0.97
N THR A 23 -4.92 -2.61 -1.38
CA THR A 23 -3.89 -3.22 -0.53
C THR A 23 -2.71 -2.28 -0.33
N LEU A 24 -2.26 -1.56 -1.37
CA LEU A 24 -1.24 -0.51 -1.26
C LEU A 24 -1.66 0.60 -0.28
N VAL A 25 -2.90 1.07 -0.39
CA VAL A 25 -3.45 2.09 0.52
C VAL A 25 -3.47 1.61 1.97
N ASN A 26 -3.87 0.36 2.21
CA ASN A 26 -3.85 -0.21 3.56
C ASN A 26 -2.42 -0.29 4.13
N ARG A 27 -1.45 -0.75 3.33
CA ARG A 27 -0.04 -0.82 3.76
C ARG A 27 0.57 0.56 4.03
N LEU A 28 0.20 1.57 3.25
CA LEU A 28 0.59 2.96 3.50
C LEU A 28 0.01 3.50 4.80
N ASN A 29 -1.25 3.15 5.12
CA ASN A 29 -1.86 3.50 6.39
C ASN A 29 -1.16 2.80 7.58
N ASP A 30 -0.81 1.52 7.44
CA ASP A 30 -0.03 0.78 8.46
C ASP A 30 1.32 1.47 8.72
N LEU A 31 2.05 1.83 7.66
CA LEU A 31 3.32 2.55 7.74
C LEU A 31 3.15 3.91 8.46
N TYR A 32 2.09 4.65 8.12
CA TYR A 32 1.80 5.94 8.75
C TYR A 32 1.51 5.78 10.24
N ASP A 33 0.71 4.80 10.64
CA ASP A 33 0.36 4.56 12.04
C ASP A 33 1.57 4.14 12.87
N ILE A 34 2.47 3.30 12.33
CA ILE A 34 3.73 2.95 12.98
C ILE A 34 4.59 4.19 13.17
N LYS A 35 4.77 4.98 12.11
CA LYS A 35 5.55 6.23 12.16
C LYS A 35 4.98 7.21 13.18
N GLN A 36 3.65 7.40 13.23
CA GLN A 36 3.01 8.33 14.16
C GLN A 36 2.99 7.85 15.60
N SER A 37 2.86 6.54 15.82
CA SER A 37 2.83 5.99 17.17
C SER A 37 4.20 6.07 17.87
N GLY A 38 5.29 6.20 17.10
CA GLY A 38 6.66 6.08 17.60
C GLY A 38 6.97 4.68 18.17
N LYS A 39 6.06 3.71 18.03
CA LYS A 39 6.20 2.34 18.52
C LYS A 39 6.71 1.46 17.38
N GLY A 40 7.76 0.68 17.64
CA GLY A 40 8.35 -0.25 16.67
C GLY A 40 9.79 0.06 16.27
N GLY A 41 10.26 1.28 16.53
CA GLY A 41 11.63 1.70 16.17
C GLY A 41 11.91 1.63 14.67
N GLU A 42 13.17 1.88 14.30
CA GLU A 42 13.61 1.90 12.90
C GLU A 42 13.46 0.54 12.20
N VAL A 43 13.61 -0.56 12.94
CA VAL A 43 13.55 -1.92 12.39
C VAL A 43 12.14 -2.26 11.89
N LEU A 44 11.09 -1.98 12.68
CA LEU A 44 9.72 -2.24 12.24
C LEU A 44 9.33 -1.35 11.05
N LEU A 45 9.76 -0.08 11.08
CA LEU A 45 9.55 0.85 9.96
C LEU A 45 10.19 0.32 8.67
N GLN A 46 11.42 -0.20 8.76
CA GLN A 46 12.11 -0.78 7.62
C GLN A 46 11.37 -2.00 7.07
N VAL A 47 10.94 -2.93 7.94
CA VAL A 47 10.20 -4.13 7.53
C VAL A 47 8.93 -3.77 6.77
N VAL A 48 8.13 -2.86 7.30
CA VAL A 48 6.86 -2.46 6.66
C VAL A 48 7.10 -1.67 5.36
N LEU A 49 8.18 -0.88 5.30
CA LEU A 49 8.58 -0.21 4.08
C LEU A 49 9.01 -1.21 3.00
N ASP A 50 9.79 -2.23 3.36
CA ASP A 50 10.23 -3.28 2.44
C ASP A 50 9.04 -4.08 1.90
N GLU A 51 8.06 -4.42 2.75
CA GLU A 51 6.80 -5.06 2.31
C GLU A 51 6.01 -4.18 1.33
N LEU A 52 5.92 -2.88 1.59
CA LEU A 52 5.24 -1.94 0.70
C LEU A 52 5.94 -1.87 -0.68
N VAL A 53 7.28 -1.82 -0.69
CA VAL A 53 8.07 -1.81 -1.94
C VAL A 53 7.87 -3.10 -2.72
N GLN A 54 7.95 -4.26 -2.06
CA GLN A 54 7.72 -5.55 -2.71
C GLN A 54 6.32 -5.64 -3.31
N TYR A 55 5.31 -5.17 -2.58
CA TYR A 55 3.93 -5.20 -3.07
C TYR A 55 3.71 -4.24 -4.25
N ALA A 56 4.33 -3.06 -4.23
CA ALA A 56 4.30 -2.13 -5.36
C ALA A 56 4.93 -2.73 -6.62
N GLN A 57 6.06 -3.42 -6.49
CA GLN A 57 6.69 -4.14 -7.62
C GLN A 57 5.78 -5.22 -8.19
N TYR A 58 5.15 -6.03 -7.33
CA TYR A 58 4.18 -7.05 -7.75
C TYR A 58 2.98 -6.43 -8.48
N HIS A 59 2.48 -5.31 -7.96
CA HIS A 59 1.37 -4.57 -8.55
C HIS A 59 1.73 -4.04 -9.95
N PHE A 60 2.86 -3.34 -10.10
CA PHE A 60 3.30 -2.83 -11.40
C PHE A 60 3.54 -3.97 -12.41
N ALA A 61 4.17 -5.07 -11.99
CA ALA A 61 4.32 -6.24 -12.84
C ALA A 61 2.98 -6.90 -13.25
N THR A 62 1.90 -6.65 -12.51
CA THR A 62 0.55 -7.07 -12.90
C THR A 62 0.00 -6.14 -13.98
N GLU A 63 0.10 -4.82 -13.79
CA GLU A 63 -0.34 -3.83 -14.79
C GLU A 63 0.43 -3.97 -16.11
N GLU A 64 1.75 -4.14 -16.05
CA GLU A 64 2.62 -4.33 -17.22
C GLU A 64 2.25 -5.56 -18.06
N LYS A 65 1.70 -6.62 -17.45
CA LYS A 65 1.24 -7.82 -18.16
C LYS A 65 -0.11 -7.64 -18.87
N LEU A 66 -0.85 -6.59 -18.52
CA LEU A 66 -2.14 -6.24 -19.13
C LEU A 66 -1.99 -5.26 -20.31
N MET A 67 -0.78 -4.74 -20.54
CA MET A 67 -0.41 -3.87 -21.66
C MET A 67 0.04 -4.69 -22.88
#